data_AF-A0A1F6CSY8-F1
#
_entry.id   AF-A0A1F6CSY8-F1
#
_cell.length_a   1.000
_cell.length_b   1.000
_cell.length_c   1.000
_cell.angle_alpha   90.00
_cell.angle_beta   90.00
_cell.angle_gamma   90.00
#
_symmetry.space_group_name_H-M   'P 1'
#
loop_
_entity.id
_entity.type
_entity.pdbx_description
1 polymer ?
#
loop_
_entity_poly.entity_id
_entity_poly.type
_entity_poly.pdbx_seq_one_letter_code
_entity_poly.pdbx_strand_id
1 'polypeptide(L)'
;MGPASAAGLGLTYTFFCDAKTFGITALAHIPRLGVAMDARRRRLLVPAVLLGGLIGAAAVVGYILHEGYHTVGSYNFGVVSFNGSSDGAVGIWRLTASRILQGTAGTDWYRVRALGAGAAFTGLLFYLRYRFPTFPVHPIGFTISASGVLSSSVSSILLVWLVKTLLLKFGGLDYYRRTAPLFLGMLMGYLAGVGLGVVVDVIWFNGDGHPLNDW
;
A
#
# COMPACT_ATOMS: atom_id res chain seq x y z
N MET A 1 -20.71 13.03 18.52
CA MET A 1 -20.70 11.60 18.09
C MET A 1 -20.59 10.74 19.34
N GLY A 2 -21.33 9.62 19.41
CA GLY A 2 -21.25 8.72 20.56
C GLY A 2 -20.04 7.76 20.48
N PRO A 3 -19.63 7.14 21.60
CA PRO A 3 -18.47 6.23 21.64
C PRO A 3 -18.58 5.06 20.64
N ALA A 4 -19.76 4.48 20.49
CA ALA A 4 -20.00 3.38 19.54
C ALA A 4 -19.84 3.81 18.08
N SER A 5 -20.34 5.00 17.72
CA SER A 5 -20.17 5.55 16.36
C SER A 5 -18.71 5.88 16.04
N ALA A 6 -17.97 6.34 17.05
CA ALA A 6 -16.56 6.66 16.94
C ALA A 6 -15.71 5.39 16.76
N ALA A 7 -16.00 4.33 17.52
CA ALA A 7 -15.38 3.02 17.36
C ALA A 7 -15.68 2.40 15.99
N GLY A 8 -16.94 2.49 15.51
CA GLY A 8 -17.31 2.00 14.17
C GLY A 8 -16.57 2.72 13.03
N LEU A 9 -16.39 4.04 13.15
CA LEU A 9 -15.58 4.81 12.20
C LEU A 9 -14.10 4.41 12.24
N GLY A 10 -13.53 4.20 13.42
CA GLY A 10 -12.17 3.70 13.59
C GLY A 10 -11.96 2.34 12.92
N LEU A 11 -12.88 1.38 13.14
CA LEU A 11 -12.84 0.05 12.52
C LEU A 11 -13.01 0.08 10.99
N THR A 12 -13.75 1.04 10.46
CA THR A 12 -13.92 1.16 9.01
C THR A 12 -12.68 1.79 8.37
N TYR A 13 -12.04 2.72 9.08
CA TYR A 13 -10.86 3.44 8.59
C TYR A 13 -9.63 2.53 8.45
N THR A 14 -9.49 1.49 9.28
CA THR A 14 -8.39 0.51 9.14
C THR A 14 -8.37 -0.18 7.78
N PHE A 15 -9.53 -0.42 7.17
CA PHE A 15 -9.63 -0.97 5.81
C PHE A 15 -9.37 0.07 4.70
N PHE A 16 -9.50 1.35 5.00
CA PHE A 16 -9.29 2.44 4.04
C PHE A 16 -7.82 2.87 3.95
N CYS A 17 -7.10 2.82 5.07
CA CYS A 17 -5.82 3.51 5.21
C CYS A 17 -4.64 2.79 4.54
N ASP A 18 -4.78 1.51 4.18
CA ASP A 18 -3.69 0.75 3.56
C ASP A 18 -4.15 0.00 2.30
N ALA A 19 -3.94 0.63 1.14
CA ALA A 19 -4.22 0.03 -0.16
C ALA A 19 -3.40 -1.25 -0.44
N LYS A 20 -2.35 -1.54 0.35
CA LYS A 20 -1.57 -2.79 0.25
C LYS A 20 -2.38 -4.01 0.70
N THR A 21 -3.38 -3.82 1.58
CA THR A 21 -4.12 -4.93 2.22
C THR A 21 -4.94 -5.78 1.26
N PHE A 22 -5.42 -5.22 0.14
CA PHE A 22 -6.35 -5.97 -0.71
C PHE A 22 -5.68 -7.07 -1.54
N GLY A 23 -4.34 -7.10 -1.65
CA GLY A 23 -3.62 -8.15 -2.38
C GLY A 23 -4.00 -8.31 -3.87
N ILE A 24 -4.94 -7.51 -4.39
CA ILE A 24 -5.54 -7.64 -5.73
C ILE A 24 -4.46 -7.60 -6.82
N THR A 25 -3.43 -6.78 -6.64
CA THR A 25 -2.30 -6.68 -7.58
C THR A 25 -1.48 -7.97 -7.62
N ALA A 26 -1.20 -8.58 -6.47
CA ALA A 26 -0.54 -9.88 -6.40
C ALA A 26 -1.43 -10.99 -6.98
N LEU A 27 -2.72 -10.97 -6.64
CA LEU A 27 -3.70 -11.93 -7.14
C LEU A 27 -3.90 -11.83 -8.67
N ALA A 28 -3.73 -10.64 -9.25
CA ALA A 28 -3.82 -10.44 -10.70
C ALA A 28 -2.75 -11.21 -11.51
N HIS A 29 -1.68 -11.67 -10.86
CA HIS A 29 -0.69 -12.54 -11.50
C HIS A 29 -1.11 -14.01 -11.57
N ILE A 30 -2.08 -14.45 -10.75
CA ILE A 30 -2.55 -15.85 -10.70
C ILE A 30 -3.19 -16.30 -12.03
N PRO A 31 -4.09 -15.52 -12.67
CA PRO A 31 -4.62 -15.90 -13.98
C PRO A 31 -3.54 -16.02 -15.04
N ARG A 32 -2.52 -15.15 -15.00
CA ARG A 32 -1.39 -15.19 -15.93
C ARG A 32 -0.55 -16.46 -15.76
N LEU A 33 -0.31 -16.88 -14.52
CA LEU A 33 0.32 -18.17 -14.21
C LEU A 33 -0.56 -19.33 -14.72
N GLY A 34 -1.88 -19.22 -14.55
CA GLY A 34 -2.83 -20.23 -15.01
C GLY A 34 -2.87 -20.43 -16.53
N VAL A 35 -2.49 -19.45 -17.34
CA VAL A 35 -2.37 -19.61 -18.81
C VAL A 35 -1.17 -20.47 -19.20
N ALA A 36 -0.11 -20.49 -18.39
CA ALA A 36 1.10 -21.29 -18.62
C ALA A 36 1.01 -22.73 -18.05
N MET A 37 -0.12 -23.10 -17.43
CA MET A 37 -0.30 -24.40 -16.77
C MET A 37 -1.30 -25.29 -17.50
N ASP A 38 -1.11 -26.61 -17.38
CA ASP A 38 -2.06 -27.61 -17.86
C ASP A 38 -3.47 -27.40 -17.28
N ALA A 39 -4.49 -27.64 -18.10
CA ALA A 39 -5.89 -27.42 -17.74
C ALA A 39 -6.34 -28.19 -16.48
N ARG A 40 -5.78 -29.39 -16.24
CA ARG A 40 -6.03 -30.17 -15.01
C ARG A 40 -5.38 -29.56 -13.77
N ARG A 41 -4.12 -29.10 -13.88
CA ARG A 41 -3.36 -28.51 -12.76
C ARG A 41 -3.85 -27.11 -12.40
N ARG A 42 -4.37 -26.36 -13.38
CA ARG A 42 -4.94 -25.01 -13.15
C ARG A 42 -6.09 -25.01 -12.15
N ARG A 43 -6.88 -26.08 -12.05
CA ARG A 43 -7.98 -26.21 -11.09
C ARG A 43 -7.51 -26.21 -9.62
N LEU A 44 -6.25 -26.60 -9.38
CA LEU A 44 -5.66 -26.63 -8.04
C LEU A 44 -5.10 -25.27 -7.61
N LEU A 45 -4.94 -24.30 -8.52
CA LEU A 45 -4.38 -22.99 -8.18
C LEU A 45 -5.26 -22.20 -7.21
N VAL A 46 -6.56 -22.15 -7.46
CA VAL A 46 -7.51 -21.40 -6.62
C VAL A 46 -7.51 -21.92 -5.17
N PRO A 47 -7.73 -23.23 -4.91
CA PRO A 47 -7.69 -23.73 -3.54
C PRO A 47 -6.30 -23.59 -2.91
N ALA A 48 -5.21 -23.75 -3.67
CA ALA A 48 -3.86 -23.57 -3.13
C ALA A 48 -3.59 -22.12 -2.68
N VAL A 49 -4.05 -21.13 -3.45
CA VAL A 49 -3.92 -19.71 -3.08
C VAL A 49 -4.78 -19.39 -1.86
N LEU A 50 -6.02 -19.89 -1.80
CA LEU A 50 -6.90 -19.68 -0.65
C LEU A 50 -6.34 -20.32 0.62
N LEU A 51 -5.87 -21.57 0.53
CA LEU A 51 -5.23 -22.26 1.66
C LEU A 51 -3.95 -21.55 2.09
N GLY A 52 -3.11 -21.14 1.15
CA GLY A 52 -1.90 -20.35 1.45
C GLY A 52 -2.22 -19.03 2.15
N GLY A 53 -3.26 -18.32 1.69
CA GLY A 53 -3.75 -17.10 2.33
C GLY A 53 -4.28 -17.35 3.74
N LEU A 54 -5.04 -18.42 3.95
CA LEU A 54 -5.57 -18.79 5.27
C LEU A 54 -4.46 -19.19 6.25
N ILE A 55 -3.50 -20.01 5.80
CA ILE A 55 -2.35 -20.41 6.61
C ILE A 55 -1.50 -19.18 6.96
N GLY A 56 -1.25 -18.31 5.99
CA GLY A 56 -0.54 -17.05 6.21
C GLY A 56 -1.25 -16.15 7.22
N ALA A 57 -2.57 -15.97 7.09
CA ALA A 57 -3.37 -15.20 8.04
C ALA A 57 -3.32 -15.80 9.45
N ALA A 58 -3.48 -17.12 9.58
CA ALA A 58 -3.42 -17.80 10.86
C ALA A 58 -2.03 -17.69 11.51
N ALA A 59 -0.96 -17.83 10.73
CA ALA A 59 0.41 -17.67 11.20
C ALA A 59 0.69 -16.24 11.69
N VAL A 60 0.27 -15.23 10.92
CA VAL A 60 0.45 -13.81 11.29
C VAL A 60 -0.35 -13.48 12.56
N VAL A 61 -1.62 -13.86 12.63
CA VAL A 61 -2.46 -13.63 13.82
C VAL A 61 -1.88 -14.35 15.03
N GLY A 62 -1.46 -15.61 14.88
CA GLY A 62 -0.84 -16.38 15.94
C GLY A 62 0.47 -15.76 16.44
N TYR A 63 1.31 -15.28 15.53
CA TYR A 63 2.56 -14.59 15.87
C TYR A 63 2.30 -13.28 16.62
N ILE A 64 1.36 -12.46 16.15
CA ILE A 64 0.98 -11.20 16.82
C ILE A 64 0.47 -11.47 18.24
N LEU A 65 -0.37 -12.50 18.42
CA LEU A 65 -0.85 -12.89 19.75
C LEU A 65 0.29 -13.39 20.63
N HIS A 66 1.21 -14.19 20.09
CA HIS A 66 2.37 -14.67 20.83
C HIS A 66 3.26 -13.52 21.31
N GLU A 67 3.60 -12.58 20.43
CA GLU A 67 4.39 -11.40 20.80
C GLU A 67 3.64 -10.51 21.82
N GLY A 68 2.33 -10.32 21.63
CA GLY A 68 1.52 -9.47 22.50
C GLY A 68 1.31 -10.02 23.91
N TYR A 69 1.27 -11.34 24.10
CA TYR A 69 0.97 -11.97 25.39
C TYR A 69 2.18 -12.58 26.10
N HIS A 70 3.19 -13.08 25.37
CA HIS A 70 4.21 -13.95 25.94
C HIS A 70 5.65 -13.40 25.94
N THR A 71 6.02 -12.52 25.01
CA THR A 71 7.42 -12.05 24.89
C THR A 71 7.66 -10.74 25.64
N VAL A 72 7.36 -9.60 25.03
CA VAL A 72 7.70 -8.25 25.51
C VAL A 72 6.43 -7.37 25.66
N GLY A 73 5.26 -7.91 25.33
CA GLY A 73 4.01 -7.18 25.29
C GLY A 73 3.95 -6.21 24.11
N SER A 74 3.09 -5.19 24.20
CA SER A 74 2.87 -4.24 23.11
C SER A 74 4.05 -3.29 22.80
N TYR A 75 5.19 -3.46 23.47
CA TYR A 75 6.39 -2.63 23.28
C TYR A 75 6.92 -2.72 21.84
N ASN A 76 6.89 -3.92 21.25
CA ASN A 76 7.34 -4.15 19.87
C ASN A 76 6.35 -3.67 18.80
N PHE A 77 5.14 -3.25 19.17
CA PHE A 77 4.13 -2.75 18.23
C PHE A 77 4.30 -1.26 17.87
N GLY A 78 5.40 -0.63 18.25
CA GLY A 78 5.73 0.75 17.88
C GLY A 78 6.32 0.93 16.47
N VAL A 79 6.53 -0.15 15.71
CA VAL A 79 7.13 -0.10 14.37
C VAL A 79 6.10 0.21 13.28
N VAL A 80 6.56 0.72 12.13
CA VAL A 80 5.72 1.10 10.97
C VAL A 80 4.77 -0.02 10.54
N SER A 81 5.18 -1.28 10.66
CA SER A 81 4.35 -2.45 10.35
C SER A 81 3.05 -2.54 11.18
N PHE A 82 3.04 -1.99 12.40
CA PHE A 82 1.86 -1.96 13.28
C PHE A 82 1.21 -0.58 13.33
N ASN A 83 1.99 0.51 13.25
CA ASN A 83 1.45 1.87 13.27
C ASN A 83 0.87 2.32 11.91
N GLY A 84 1.24 1.65 10.82
CA GLY A 84 0.93 2.04 9.44
C GLY A 84 1.85 3.14 8.93
N SER A 85 1.87 3.34 7.60
CA SER A 85 2.65 4.43 7.00
C SER A 85 2.25 5.78 7.60
N SER A 86 3.22 6.55 8.10
CA SER A 86 3.01 7.83 8.82
C SER A 86 2.07 7.74 10.03
N ASP A 87 2.11 6.63 10.77
CA ASP A 87 1.25 6.34 11.93
C ASP A 87 -0.26 6.41 11.63
N GLY A 88 -0.67 6.24 10.38
CA GLY A 88 -2.08 6.40 9.98
C GLY A 88 -3.04 5.45 10.69
N ALA A 89 -2.62 4.21 10.96
CA ALA A 89 -3.45 3.20 11.59
C ALA A 89 -3.64 3.45 13.10
N VAL A 90 -2.61 3.92 13.81
CA VAL A 90 -2.70 4.25 15.24
C VAL A 90 -3.20 5.68 15.47
N GLY A 91 -2.86 6.60 14.57
CA GLY A 91 -3.24 8.01 14.61
C GLY A 91 -4.75 8.22 14.58
N ILE A 92 -5.50 7.41 13.82
CA ILE A 92 -6.97 7.49 13.84
C ILE A 92 -7.56 7.08 15.18
N TRP A 93 -7.01 6.05 15.84
CA TRP A 93 -7.48 5.59 17.15
C TRP A 93 -7.14 6.61 18.22
N ARG A 94 -5.94 7.19 18.19
CA ARG A 94 -5.56 8.31 19.07
C ARG A 94 -6.44 9.54 18.85
N LEU A 95 -6.74 9.89 17.59
CA LEU A 95 -7.64 10.99 17.25
C LEU A 95 -9.08 10.73 17.72
N THR A 96 -9.54 9.50 17.59
CA THR A 96 -10.88 9.09 18.02
C THR A 96 -10.99 9.10 19.54
N ALA A 97 -10.02 8.52 20.24
CA ALA A 97 -9.96 8.51 21.71
C ALA A 97 -9.87 9.93 22.29
N SER A 98 -9.00 10.78 21.74
CA SER A 98 -8.88 12.18 22.18
C SER A 98 -10.18 12.97 21.98
N ARG A 99 -10.89 12.77 20.86
CA ARG A 99 -12.19 13.42 20.62
C ARG A 99 -13.29 12.95 21.57
N ILE A 100 -13.29 11.67 21.96
CA ILE A 100 -14.22 11.13 22.96
C ILE A 100 -13.90 11.73 24.34
N LEU A 101 -12.62 11.71 24.74
CA LEU A 101 -12.16 12.16 26.06
C LEU A 101 -12.35 13.68 26.27
N GLN A 102 -12.10 14.48 25.23
CA GLN A 102 -12.23 15.93 25.30
C GLN A 102 -13.69 16.41 25.16
N GLY A 103 -14.64 15.52 24.86
CA GLY A 103 -16.03 15.89 24.59
C GLY A 103 -16.19 16.80 23.37
N THR A 104 -15.16 16.92 22.52
CA THR A 104 -15.10 17.86 21.41
C THR A 104 -15.99 17.35 20.27
N ALA A 105 -17.28 17.66 20.34
CA ALA A 105 -18.25 17.43 19.29
C ALA A 105 -18.24 18.51 18.19
N GLY A 106 -17.29 19.44 18.22
CA GLY A 106 -17.15 20.51 17.25
C GLY A 106 -16.74 20.00 15.86
N THR A 107 -17.47 20.43 14.83
CA THR A 107 -17.08 20.18 13.43
C THR A 107 -15.85 21.01 13.10
N ASP A 108 -14.81 20.35 12.59
CA ASP A 108 -13.63 21.01 12.08
C ASP A 108 -13.94 21.62 10.70
N TRP A 109 -14.33 22.90 10.72
CA TRP A 109 -14.68 23.65 9.52
C TRP A 109 -13.51 23.78 8.53
N TYR A 110 -12.26 23.69 8.99
CA TYR A 110 -11.09 23.69 8.11
C TYR A 110 -11.06 22.42 7.25
N ARG A 111 -11.34 21.26 7.86
CA ARG A 111 -11.38 19.99 7.13
C ARG A 111 -12.59 19.91 6.20
N VAL A 112 -13.74 20.42 6.64
CA VAL A 112 -14.97 20.45 5.82
C VAL A 112 -14.80 21.36 4.60
N ARG A 113 -14.24 22.56 4.76
CA ARG A 113 -13.99 23.47 3.63
C ARG A 113 -12.94 22.89 2.66
N ALA A 114 -11.90 22.23 3.17
CA ALA A 114 -10.90 21.58 2.33
C ALA A 114 -11.50 20.43 1.53
N LEU A 115 -12.35 19.60 2.15
CA LEU A 115 -13.10 18.55 1.47
C LEU A 115 -14.04 19.14 0.40
N GLY A 116 -14.79 20.19 0.75
CA GLY A 116 -15.69 20.86 -0.18
C GLY A 116 -14.95 21.48 -1.38
N ALA A 117 -13.81 22.13 -1.15
CA ALA A 117 -12.96 22.67 -2.21
C ALA A 117 -12.41 21.57 -3.13
N GLY A 118 -11.93 20.46 -2.55
CA GLY A 118 -11.46 19.30 -3.32
C GLY A 118 -12.58 18.65 -4.15
N ALA A 119 -13.78 18.53 -3.58
CA ALA A 119 -14.96 18.02 -4.28
C ALA A 119 -15.39 18.94 -5.43
N ALA A 120 -15.43 20.26 -5.20
CA ALA A 120 -15.76 21.25 -6.21
C ALA A 120 -14.74 21.26 -7.35
N PHE A 121 -13.44 21.23 -7.03
CA PHE A 121 -12.37 21.18 -8.03
C PHE A 121 -12.43 19.90 -8.87
N THR A 122 -12.61 18.74 -8.23
CA THR A 122 -12.72 17.46 -8.95
C THR A 122 -13.99 17.40 -9.80
N GLY A 123 -15.11 17.93 -9.29
CA GLY A 123 -16.36 18.06 -10.05
C GLY A 123 -16.22 18.97 -11.26
N LEU A 124 -15.51 20.10 -11.12
CA LEU A 124 -15.19 20.99 -12.23
C LEU A 124 -14.34 20.29 -13.29
N LEU A 125 -13.30 19.55 -12.89
CA LEU A 125 -12.50 18.76 -13.82
C LEU A 125 -13.34 17.72 -14.57
N PHE A 126 -14.26 17.07 -13.86
CA PHE A 126 -15.16 16.10 -14.47
C PHE A 126 -16.10 16.75 -15.50
N TYR A 127 -16.67 17.92 -15.16
CA TYR A 127 -17.50 18.70 -16.06
C TYR A 127 -16.74 19.19 -17.30
N LEU A 128 -15.54 19.74 -17.11
CA LEU A 128 -14.68 20.19 -18.21
C LEU A 128 -14.31 19.05 -19.14
N ARG A 129 -14.06 17.86 -18.59
CA ARG A 129 -13.73 16.68 -19.40
C ARG A 129 -14.95 16.08 -20.11
N TYR A 130 -16.13 16.19 -19.52
CA TYR A 130 -17.39 15.84 -20.18
C TYR A 130 -17.67 16.77 -21.37
N ARG A 131 -17.38 18.08 -21.23
CA ARG A 131 -17.57 19.06 -22.30
C ARG A 131 -16.46 19.04 -23.35
N PHE A 132 -15.21 18.80 -22.93
CA PHE A 132 -14.00 18.80 -23.75
C PHE A 132 -13.21 17.50 -23.56
N PRO A 133 -13.47 16.45 -24.37
CA PRO A 133 -12.81 15.15 -24.23
C PRO A 133 -11.29 15.18 -24.37
N THR A 134 -10.74 16.18 -25.09
CA THR A 134 -9.30 16.41 -25.30
C THR A 134 -8.61 17.15 -24.14
N PHE A 135 -9.31 17.44 -23.05
CA PHE A 135 -8.70 18.13 -21.91
C PHE A 135 -7.55 17.29 -21.30
N PRO A 136 -6.31 17.83 -21.22
CA PRO A 136 -5.13 17.04 -20.91
C PRO A 136 -5.01 16.66 -19.43
N VAL A 137 -5.74 17.34 -18.54
CA VAL A 137 -5.62 17.13 -17.09
C VAL A 137 -6.66 16.11 -16.63
N HIS A 138 -6.18 14.97 -16.14
CA HIS A 138 -7.03 13.87 -15.69
C HIS A 138 -7.23 13.91 -14.17
N PRO A 139 -8.48 13.85 -13.65
CA PRO A 139 -8.75 13.87 -12.20
C PRO A 139 -8.17 12.69 -11.41
N ILE A 140 -7.78 11.59 -12.08
CA ILE A 140 -7.23 10.40 -11.42
C ILE A 140 -5.88 10.71 -10.75
N GLY A 141 -5.07 11.58 -11.34
CA GLY A 141 -3.78 11.97 -10.73
C GLY A 141 -3.95 12.62 -9.37
N PHE A 142 -4.98 13.48 -9.22
CA PHE A 142 -5.28 14.18 -7.97
C PHE A 142 -5.86 13.26 -6.88
N THR A 143 -6.58 12.21 -7.27
CA THR A 143 -7.10 11.25 -6.27
C THR A 143 -5.99 10.39 -5.67
N ILE A 144 -4.94 10.11 -6.43
CA ILE A 144 -3.85 9.22 -5.99
C ILE A 144 -2.73 10.03 -5.31
N SER A 145 -2.61 11.34 -5.57
CA SER A 145 -1.58 12.20 -4.97
C SER A 145 -1.67 12.36 -3.45
N ALA A 146 -2.81 12.03 -2.85
CA ALA A 146 -2.96 12.04 -1.38
C ALA A 146 -2.24 10.86 -0.70
N SER A 147 -1.78 9.86 -1.46
CA SER A 147 -1.00 8.74 -0.90
C SER A 147 0.45 9.16 -0.67
N GLY A 148 0.94 8.99 0.56
CA GLY A 148 2.35 9.26 0.91
C GLY A 148 3.34 8.47 0.03
N VAL A 149 2.96 7.25 -0.36
CA VAL A 149 3.74 6.40 -1.28
C VAL A 149 3.84 7.03 -2.67
N LEU A 150 2.75 7.63 -3.18
CA LEU A 150 2.82 8.31 -4.47
C LEU A 150 3.69 9.55 -4.38
N SER A 151 3.56 10.34 -3.29
CA SER A 151 4.33 11.57 -3.09
C SER A 151 5.84 11.30 -3.10
N SER A 152 6.31 10.23 -2.45
CA SER A 152 7.74 9.86 -2.47
C SER A 152 8.16 9.22 -3.81
N SER A 153 7.23 8.56 -4.51
CA SER A 153 7.52 7.84 -5.76
C SER A 153 7.37 8.67 -7.03
N VAL A 154 6.87 9.92 -6.98
CA VAL A 154 6.63 10.74 -8.18
C VAL A 154 7.89 10.86 -9.04
N SER A 155 9.03 11.13 -8.42
CA SER A 155 10.32 11.26 -9.13
C SER A 155 10.68 9.96 -9.86
N SER A 156 10.55 8.82 -9.19
CA SER A 156 10.78 7.49 -9.76
C SER A 156 9.84 7.18 -10.91
N ILE A 157 8.55 7.53 -10.79
CA ILE A 157 7.56 7.32 -11.86
C ILE A 157 7.90 8.15 -13.09
N LEU A 158 8.28 9.43 -12.91
CA LEU A 158 8.69 10.30 -14.01
C LEU A 158 9.97 9.79 -14.68
N LEU A 159 10.93 9.30 -13.90
CA LEU A 159 12.14 8.69 -14.43
C LEU A 159 11.83 7.42 -15.24
N VAL A 160 11.01 6.52 -14.70
CA VAL A 160 10.59 5.30 -15.41
C VAL A 160 9.84 5.64 -16.69
N TRP A 161 8.95 6.64 -16.65
CA TRP A 161 8.25 7.12 -17.84
C TRP A 161 9.23 7.67 -18.87
N LEU A 162 10.18 8.52 -18.47
CA LEU A 162 11.20 9.09 -19.35
C LEU A 162 12.05 7.97 -19.97
N VAL A 163 12.60 7.06 -19.18
CA VAL A 163 13.42 5.94 -19.68
C VAL A 163 12.61 5.06 -20.63
N LYS A 164 11.36 4.73 -20.29
CA LYS A 164 10.47 3.94 -21.14
C LYS A 164 10.18 4.64 -22.46
N THR A 165 9.91 5.95 -22.44
CA THR A 165 9.64 6.73 -23.66
C THR A 165 10.88 6.80 -24.56
N LEU A 166 12.08 6.98 -24.00
CA LEU A 166 13.33 6.96 -24.77
C LEU A 166 13.57 5.57 -25.38
N LEU A 167 13.42 4.50 -24.60
CA LEU A 167 13.60 3.13 -25.10
C LEU A 167 12.65 2.82 -26.28
N LEU A 168 11.37 3.21 -26.16
CA LEU A 168 10.39 2.99 -27.23
C LEU A 168 10.64 3.89 -28.44
N LYS A 169 11.08 5.14 -28.23
CA LYS A 169 11.31 6.11 -29.31
C LYS A 169 12.57 5.79 -30.13
N PHE A 170 13.64 5.33 -29.49
CA PHE A 170 14.92 5.05 -30.17
C PHE A 170 15.08 3.59 -30.58
N GLY A 171 14.54 2.64 -29.82
CA GLY A 171 14.79 1.21 -30.04
C GLY A 171 13.57 0.40 -30.52
N GLY A 172 12.37 0.98 -30.50
CA GLY A 172 11.15 0.25 -30.80
C GLY A 172 10.85 -0.89 -29.80
N LEU A 173 9.93 -1.78 -30.16
CA LEU A 173 9.43 -2.82 -29.25
C LEU A 173 10.46 -3.92 -28.94
N ASP A 174 11.36 -4.21 -29.87
CA ASP A 174 12.38 -5.26 -29.69
C ASP A 174 13.46 -4.86 -28.68
N TYR A 175 13.92 -3.61 -28.71
CA TYR A 175 14.84 -3.10 -27.69
C TYR A 175 14.18 -3.10 -26.31
N TYR A 176 12.92 -2.68 -26.22
CA TYR A 176 12.18 -2.73 -24.97
C TYR A 176 12.14 -4.14 -24.37
N ARG A 177 11.91 -5.18 -25.20
CA ARG A 177 11.94 -6.58 -24.75
C ARG A 177 13.34 -7.02 -24.30
N ARG A 178 14.40 -6.55 -24.95
CA ARG A 178 15.79 -6.84 -24.57
C ARG A 178 16.22 -6.16 -23.27
N THR A 179 15.68 -4.98 -22.97
CA THR A 179 15.98 -4.27 -21.71
C THR A 179 15.14 -4.76 -20.53
N ALA A 180 14.01 -5.44 -20.76
CA ALA A 180 13.17 -6.01 -19.70
C ALA A 180 13.94 -6.84 -18.63
N PRO A 181 14.86 -7.77 -18.98
CA PRO A 181 15.63 -8.52 -17.99
C PRO A 181 16.52 -7.63 -17.09
N LEU A 182 16.99 -6.48 -17.56
CA LEU A 182 17.80 -5.55 -16.76
C LEU A 182 16.98 -4.98 -15.58
N PHE A 183 15.77 -4.49 -15.86
CA PHE A 183 14.86 -3.98 -14.82
C PHE A 183 14.43 -5.07 -13.85
N LEU A 184 14.21 -6.28 -14.36
CA LEU A 184 13.91 -7.43 -13.51
C LEU A 184 15.11 -7.78 -12.62
N GLY A 185 16.33 -7.71 -13.15
CA GLY A 185 17.57 -7.88 -12.39
C GLY A 185 17.75 -6.83 -11.30
N MET A 186 17.45 -5.56 -11.57
CA MET A 186 17.47 -4.50 -10.55
C MET A 186 16.48 -4.78 -9.42
N LEU A 187 15.26 -5.22 -9.75
CA LEU A 187 14.27 -5.61 -8.75
C LEU A 187 14.75 -6.81 -7.91
N MET A 188 15.29 -7.84 -8.56
CA MET A 188 15.83 -9.00 -7.86
C MET A 188 17.03 -8.63 -6.96
N GLY A 189 17.90 -7.71 -7.40
CA GLY A 189 19.02 -7.20 -6.61
C GLY A 189 18.56 -6.45 -5.35
N TYR A 190 17.53 -5.61 -5.47
CA TYR A 190 16.92 -4.95 -4.31
C TYR A 190 16.35 -5.98 -3.31
N LEU A 191 15.58 -6.96 -3.80
CA LEU A 191 15.01 -8.02 -2.96
C LEU A 191 16.10 -8.87 -2.29
N ALA A 192 17.17 -9.20 -3.02
CA ALA A 192 18.31 -9.91 -2.48
C ALA A 192 19.04 -9.09 -1.40
N GLY A 193 19.20 -7.78 -1.59
CA GLY A 193 19.79 -6.88 -0.60
C GLY A 193 18.98 -6.83 0.69
N VAL A 194 17.65 -6.67 0.58
CA VAL A 194 16.75 -6.72 1.75
C VAL A 194 16.82 -8.10 2.43
N GLY A 195 16.78 -9.18 1.66
CA GLY A 195 16.88 -10.54 2.20
C GLY A 195 18.20 -10.81 2.93
N LEU A 196 19.33 -10.34 2.38
CA LEU A 196 20.62 -10.42 3.04
C LEU A 196 20.65 -9.61 4.34
N GLY A 197 20.03 -8.41 4.35
CA GLY A 197 19.87 -7.60 5.56
C GLY A 197 19.14 -8.36 6.67
N VAL A 198 18.03 -9.03 6.34
CA VAL A 198 17.29 -9.87 7.30
C VAL A 198 18.17 -11.00 7.85
N VAL A 199 18.94 -11.67 6.99
CA VAL A 199 19.86 -12.75 7.43
C VAL A 199 20.94 -12.22 8.36
N VAL A 200 21.52 -11.06 8.04
CA VAL A 200 22.52 -10.40 8.89
C VAL A 200 21.93 -10.02 10.24
N ASP A 201 20.74 -9.44 10.27
CA ASP A 201 20.07 -9.05 11.52
C ASP A 201 19.76 -10.27 12.40
N VAL A 202 19.32 -11.39 11.80
CA VAL A 202 19.06 -12.63 12.57
C VAL A 202 20.34 -13.20 13.20
N ILE A 203 21.47 -13.14 12.50
CA ILE A 203 22.72 -13.76 12.97
C ILE A 203 23.49 -12.84 13.93
N TRP A 204 23.58 -11.54 13.64
CA TRP A 204 24.41 -10.59 14.38
C TRP A 204 23.62 -9.70 15.35
N PHE A 205 22.35 -9.43 15.08
CA PHE A 205 21.52 -8.48 15.85
C PHE A 205 20.20 -9.12 16.32
N ASN A 206 20.31 -10.32 16.90
CA ASN A 206 19.15 -11.09 17.34
C ASN A 206 18.39 -10.36 18.46
N GLY A 207 17.24 -9.79 18.12
CA GLY A 207 16.39 -9.01 19.03
C GLY A 207 16.54 -7.48 18.92
N ASP A 208 17.59 -6.97 18.29
CA ASP A 208 17.88 -5.54 18.07
C ASP A 208 18.10 -5.25 16.56
N GLY A 209 17.22 -5.81 15.72
CA GLY A 209 17.26 -5.59 14.27
C GLY A 209 17.04 -4.13 13.92
N HIS A 210 17.75 -3.64 12.90
CA HIS A 210 17.66 -2.25 12.47
C HIS A 210 16.63 -2.10 11.34
N PRO A 211 16.02 -0.93 11.15
CA PRO A 211 15.17 -0.69 9.99
C PRO A 211 15.99 -0.84 8.70
N LEU A 212 15.67 -1.88 7.91
CA LEU A 212 16.33 -2.18 6.64
C LEU A 212 15.89 -1.22 5.51
N ASN A 213 14.72 -0.60 5.68
CA ASN A 213 14.15 0.33 4.72
C ASN A 213 13.16 1.28 5.40
N ASP A 214 13.26 2.59 5.12
CA ASP A 214 12.38 3.66 5.65
C ASP A 214 10.97 3.73 4.99
N TRP A 215 10.37 2.62 4.57
CA TRP A 215 9.21 2.58 3.65
C TRP A 215 7.91 2.10 4.33
#